data_AF-A0A8S2KCK6-F1
#
_entry.id   AF-A0A8S2KCK6-F1
#
_cell.length_a   1.000
_cell.length_b   1.000
_cell.length_c   1.000
_cell.angle_alpha   90.00
_cell.angle_beta   90.00
_cell.angle_gamma   90.00
#
_symmetry.space_group_name_H-M   'P 1'
#
loop_
_entity.id
_entity.type
_entity.pdbx_description
1 polymer ?
#
loop_
_entity_poly.entity_id
_entity_poly.type
_entity_poly.pdbx_seq_one_letter_code
_entity_poly.pdbx_strand_id
1 'polypeptide(L)'
;MQFDDFYKNLGSFGRYQKTKYFLICLTYMLPPIMVYTWSFTAAKPNFRCRTPMDDAPGVSPTDDGIRRYAPSESQCRQYQSKISVVECQRCYQLTNESDYDITQMKPCTSFIFDRTYHQSTLVEEVLLF
;
A
#
# COMPACT_ATOMS: atom_id res chain seq x y z
N MET A 1 7.04 -0.69 -50.16
CA MET A 1 8.01 -1.52 -50.89
C MET A 1 9.47 -1.11 -50.72
N GLN A 2 9.83 0.15 -50.39
CA GLN A 2 11.25 0.52 -50.19
C GLN A 2 11.97 -0.19 -49.01
N PHE A 3 11.22 -0.64 -47.99
CA PHE A 3 11.81 -1.31 -46.83
C PHE A 3 12.23 -2.78 -47.10
N ASP A 4 11.54 -3.49 -47.99
CA ASP A 4 11.86 -4.90 -48.30
C ASP A 4 13.15 -5.04 -49.12
N ASP A 5 13.40 -4.10 -50.04
CA ASP A 5 14.66 -4.08 -50.82
C ASP A 5 15.87 -3.66 -49.96
N PHE A 6 15.64 -2.82 -48.94
CA PHE A 6 16.68 -2.50 -47.95
C PHE A 6 17.11 -3.72 -47.13
N TYR A 7 16.16 -4.60 -46.79
CA TYR A 7 16.44 -5.84 -46.07
C TYR A 7 17.22 -6.87 -46.92
N LYS A 8 16.98 -6.92 -48.23
CA LYS A 8 17.75 -7.80 -49.15
C LYS A 8 19.24 -7.44 -49.20
N ASN A 9 19.57 -6.15 -49.11
CA ASN A 9 20.95 -5.67 -49.17
C ASN A 9 21.74 -5.82 -47.85
N LEU A 10 21.05 -5.99 -46.71
CA LEU A 10 21.69 -6.09 -45.39
C LEU A 10 22.20 -7.49 -45.04
N GLY A 11 21.82 -8.52 -45.82
CA GLY A 11 22.08 -9.92 -45.49
C GLY A 11 21.17 -10.46 -44.37
N SER A 12 20.94 -11.78 -44.34
CA SER A 12 20.08 -12.39 -43.32
C SER A 12 20.66 -12.17 -41.92
N PHE A 13 19.81 -11.85 -40.93
CA PHE A 13 20.21 -11.75 -39.52
C PHE A 13 20.98 -13.00 -39.07
N GLY A 14 22.29 -12.87 -38.89
CA GLY A 14 23.15 -13.94 -38.42
C GLY A 14 22.81 -14.36 -36.98
N ARG A 15 23.18 -15.59 -36.58
CA ARG A 15 22.95 -16.09 -35.20
C ARG A 15 23.40 -15.09 -34.13
N TYR A 16 24.59 -14.51 -34.30
CA TYR A 16 25.16 -13.55 -33.37
C TYR A 16 24.39 -12.23 -33.29
N GLN A 17 23.87 -11.75 -34.42
CA GLN A 17 23.06 -10.53 -34.49
C GLN A 17 21.70 -10.74 -33.81
N LYS A 18 21.11 -11.92 -33.95
CA LYS A 18 19.88 -12.32 -33.23
C LYS A 18 20.10 -12.36 -31.73
N THR A 19 21.21 -12.96 -31.26
CA THR A 19 21.53 -13.00 -29.81
C THR A 19 21.73 -11.61 -29.24
N LYS A 20 22.47 -10.73 -29.94
CA LYS A 20 22.66 -9.34 -29.51
C LYS A 20 21.34 -8.57 -29.45
N TYR A 21 20.51 -8.69 -30.48
CA TYR A 21 19.22 -8.03 -30.52
C TYR A 21 18.31 -8.52 -29.38
N PHE A 22 18.29 -9.82 -29.11
CA PHE A 22 17.56 -10.39 -27.98
C PHE A 22 18.06 -9.85 -26.63
N LEU A 23 19.38 -9.79 -26.42
CA LEU A 23 19.97 -9.24 -25.20
C LEU A 23 19.60 -7.76 -25.01
N ILE A 24 19.64 -6.95 -26.08
CA ILE A 24 19.24 -5.55 -26.05
C ILE A 24 17.76 -5.42 -25.68
N CYS A 25 16.89 -6.21 -26.31
CA CYS A 25 15.46 -6.24 -25.97
C CYS A 25 15.23 -6.65 -24.52
N LEU A 26 15.93 -7.68 -24.02
CA LEU A 26 15.78 -8.16 -22.66
C LEU A 26 16.19 -7.08 -21.64
N THR A 27 17.32 -6.41 -21.86
CA THR A 27 17.74 -5.28 -21.00
C THR A 27 16.76 -4.11 -21.07
N TYR A 28 16.22 -3.82 -22.26
CA TYR A 28 15.26 -2.74 -22.46
C TYR A 28 13.91 -2.99 -21.78
N MET A 29 13.53 -4.26 -21.56
CA MET A 29 12.30 -4.63 -20.85
C MET A 29 12.43 -4.56 -19.33
N LEU A 30 13.64 -4.50 -18.76
CA LEU A 30 13.81 -4.44 -17.30
C LEU A 30 13.19 -3.17 -16.66
N PRO A 31 13.42 -1.95 -17.16
CA PRO A 31 12.80 -0.75 -16.61
C PRO A 31 11.26 -0.78 -16.55
N PRO A 32 10.52 -1.11 -17.62
CA PRO A 32 9.07 -1.17 -17.53
C PRO A 32 8.58 -2.24 -16.57
N ILE A 33 9.22 -3.42 -16.51
CA ILE A 33 8.88 -4.47 -15.53
C ILE A 33 8.97 -3.93 -14.10
N MET A 34 10.01 -3.16 -13.78
CA MET A 34 10.17 -2.57 -12.44
C MET A 34 9.11 -1.51 -12.15
N VAL A 35 8.78 -0.65 -13.14
CA VAL A 35 7.73 0.37 -12.99
C VAL A 35 6.34 -0.26 -12.80
N TYR A 36 6.03 -1.32 -13.56
CA TYR A 36 4.78 -2.04 -13.40
C TYR A 36 4.71 -2.77 -12.06
N THR A 37 5.81 -3.38 -11.60
CA THR A 37 5.87 -4.01 -10.27
C THR A 37 5.44 -3.04 -9.19
N TRP A 38 6.00 -1.81 -9.18
CA TRP A 38 5.60 -0.78 -8.20
C TRP A 38 4.11 -0.47 -8.24
N SER A 39 3.52 -0.39 -9.43
CA SER A 39 2.09 -0.08 -9.60
C SER A 39 1.18 -1.16 -8.97
N PHE A 40 1.62 -2.42 -8.96
CA PHE A 40 0.88 -3.52 -8.35
C PHE A 40 1.22 -3.74 -6.87
N THR A 41 2.43 -3.43 -6.44
CA THR A 41 2.89 -3.69 -5.05
C THR A 41 2.68 -2.51 -4.11
N ALA A 42 2.68 -1.28 -4.62
CA ALA A 42 2.52 -0.05 -3.82
C ALA A 42 1.05 0.37 -3.66
N ALA A 43 0.10 -0.49 -4.02
CA ALA A 43 -1.30 -0.28 -3.69
C ALA A 43 -1.43 -0.12 -2.17
N LYS A 44 -2.05 0.99 -1.74
CA LYS A 44 -2.32 1.26 -0.33
C LYS A 44 -3.74 0.75 -0.02
N PRO A 45 -3.88 -0.43 0.62
CA PRO A 45 -5.19 -0.89 1.06
C PRO A 45 -5.73 0.05 2.14
N ASN A 46 -7.04 0.14 2.25
CA ASN A 46 -7.65 0.79 3.40
C ASN A 46 -7.24 0.02 4.65
N PHE A 47 -6.75 0.74 5.65
CA PHE A 47 -6.34 0.16 6.92
C PHE A 47 -6.95 0.93 8.07
N ARG A 48 -7.20 0.20 9.15
CA ARG A 48 -7.61 0.74 10.44
C ARG A 48 -6.74 0.18 11.54
N CYS A 49 -6.69 0.86 12.68
CA CYS A 49 -6.01 0.34 13.84
C CYS A 49 -6.79 -0.82 14.47
N ARG A 50 -6.06 -1.79 15.02
CA ARG A 50 -6.63 -2.76 15.95
C ARG A 50 -6.93 -2.06 17.27
N THR A 51 -8.15 -2.23 17.75
CA THR A 51 -8.67 -1.59 18.96
C THR A 51 -9.00 -2.65 20.02
N PRO A 52 -9.14 -2.27 21.30
CA PRO A 52 -9.51 -3.23 22.35
C PRO A 52 -10.85 -3.94 22.10
N MET A 53 -11.73 -3.36 21.29
CA MET A 53 -12.99 -3.99 20.87
C MET A 53 -12.75 -5.22 19.98
N ASP A 54 -11.68 -5.24 19.19
CA ASP A 54 -11.35 -6.36 18.31
C ASP A 54 -10.85 -7.57 19.10
N ASP A 55 -10.33 -7.37 20.31
CA ASP A 55 -9.81 -8.42 21.19
C ASP A 55 -10.87 -8.92 22.19
N ALA A 56 -12.06 -8.32 22.22
CA ALA A 56 -13.13 -8.67 23.15
C ALA A 56 -13.82 -9.99 22.73
N PRO A 57 -13.82 -11.04 23.57
CA PRO A 57 -14.39 -12.34 23.22
C PRO A 57 -15.91 -12.24 23.02
N GLY A 58 -16.40 -12.70 21.87
CA GLY A 58 -17.84 -12.77 21.57
C GLY A 58 -18.47 -11.49 21.04
N VAL A 59 -17.69 -10.42 20.83
CA VAL A 59 -18.16 -9.17 20.23
C VAL A 59 -17.61 -9.07 18.81
N SER A 60 -18.48 -9.17 17.81
CA SER A 60 -18.09 -8.79 16.45
C SER A 60 -17.95 -7.27 16.37
N PRO A 61 -16.87 -6.75 15.76
CA PRO A 61 -16.70 -5.31 15.60
C PRO A 61 -17.79 -4.77 14.68
N THR A 62 -18.76 -4.05 15.26
CA THR A 62 -19.77 -3.30 14.52
C THR A 62 -19.20 -1.99 14.00
N ASP A 63 -19.66 -1.51 12.84
CA ASP A 63 -19.21 -0.25 12.23
C ASP A 63 -19.29 0.94 13.18
N ASP A 64 -20.33 1.02 14.00
CA ASP A 64 -20.49 2.09 14.99
C ASP A 64 -19.45 2.01 16.11
N GLY A 65 -19.07 0.79 16.52
CA GLY A 65 -18.00 0.56 17.48
C GLY A 65 -16.64 1.00 16.93
N ILE A 66 -16.34 0.62 15.68
CA ILE A 66 -15.10 1.03 15.01
C ILE A 66 -15.01 2.55 14.89
N ARG A 67 -16.12 3.22 14.54
CA ARG A 67 -16.19 4.69 14.42
C ARG A 67 -15.94 5.42 15.74
N ARG A 68 -16.31 4.82 16.89
CA ARG A 68 -16.01 5.44 18.20
C ARG A 68 -14.51 5.56 18.47
N TYR A 69 -13.73 4.55 18.07
CA TYR A 69 -12.27 4.58 18.24
C TYR A 69 -11.55 5.38 17.16
N ALA A 70 -12.22 5.74 16.06
CA ALA A 70 -11.65 6.58 15.01
C ALA A 70 -11.52 8.03 15.50
N PRO A 71 -10.32 8.63 15.47
CA PRO A 71 -10.11 10.00 15.95
C PRO A 71 -10.80 11.02 15.04
N SER A 72 -11.23 12.15 15.61
CA SER A 72 -11.69 13.28 14.78
C SER A 72 -10.52 13.98 14.09
N GLU A 73 -10.82 14.66 12.98
CA GLU A 73 -9.81 15.35 12.16
C GLU A 73 -9.03 16.41 12.95
N SER A 74 -9.68 17.14 13.84
CA SER A 74 -9.07 18.18 14.67
C SER A 74 -8.11 17.60 15.73
N GLN A 75 -8.53 16.52 16.41
CA GLN A 75 -7.70 15.84 17.41
C GLN A 75 -6.48 15.21 16.76
N CYS A 76 -6.68 14.62 15.58
CA CYS A 76 -5.60 14.06 14.81
C CYS A 76 -4.54 15.11 14.48
N ARG A 77 -4.94 16.27 13.93
CA ARG A 77 -4.00 17.36 13.61
C ARG A 77 -3.20 17.83 14.84
N GLN A 78 -3.85 17.91 16.01
CA GLN A 78 -3.19 18.32 17.24
C GLN A 78 -2.14 17.31 17.71
N TYR A 79 -2.46 16.01 17.68
CA TYR A 79 -1.56 14.95 18.14
C TYR A 79 -0.46 14.61 17.12
N GLN A 80 -0.75 14.70 15.82
CA GLN A 80 0.22 14.52 14.73
C GLN A 80 1.33 15.56 14.72
N SER A 81 1.14 16.74 15.32
CA SER A 81 2.25 17.69 15.46
C SER A 81 3.47 17.11 16.20
N LYS A 82 3.28 16.03 16.99
CA LYS A 82 4.32 15.33 17.75
C LYS A 82 4.79 14.01 17.14
N ILE A 83 4.12 13.49 16.11
CA ILE A 83 4.42 12.19 15.48
C ILE A 83 4.64 12.43 13.98
N SER A 84 5.77 11.98 13.43
CA SER A 84 5.98 12.10 12.00
C SER A 84 5.10 11.13 11.20
N VAL A 85 4.70 11.63 10.03
CA VAL A 85 4.31 10.92 8.79
C VAL A 85 2.80 10.75 8.50
N VAL A 86 2.33 11.73 7.72
CA VAL A 86 1.40 11.67 6.57
C VAL A 86 -0.06 11.26 6.79
N GLU A 87 -0.47 10.49 7.81
CA GLU A 87 -1.86 10.03 7.89
C GLU A 87 -2.44 9.88 9.30
N CYS A 88 -3.69 10.31 9.46
CA CYS A 88 -4.47 10.22 10.72
C CYS A 88 -4.80 8.80 11.16
N GLN A 89 -4.43 7.81 10.36
CA GLN A 89 -4.81 6.42 10.51
C GLN A 89 -3.87 5.63 11.44
N ARG A 90 -2.92 6.28 12.12
CA ARG A 90 -1.92 5.66 13.02
C ARG A 90 -2.18 5.89 14.51
N CYS A 91 -3.32 6.45 14.88
CA CYS A 91 -3.77 6.54 16.26
C CYS A 91 -5.25 6.18 16.39
N TYR A 92 -5.65 5.79 17.59
CA TYR A 92 -7.04 5.59 17.97
C TYR A 92 -7.33 6.31 19.29
N GLN A 93 -8.60 6.67 19.50
CA GLN A 93 -9.05 7.32 20.72
C GLN A 93 -9.74 6.33 21.66
N LEU A 94 -9.57 6.52 22.96
CA LEU A 94 -10.32 5.81 23.99
C LEU A 94 -11.35 6.77 24.60
N THR A 95 -12.63 6.37 24.56
CA THR A 95 -13.76 7.06 25.19
C THR A 95 -14.26 6.24 26.38
N ASN A 96 -14.57 6.88 27.50
CA ASN A 96 -15.28 6.22 28.60
C ASN A 96 -16.77 6.10 28.25
N GLU A 97 -17.43 5.00 28.65
CA GLU A 97 -18.85 4.78 28.36
C GLU A 97 -19.80 5.77 29.06
N SER A 98 -19.33 6.43 30.13
CA SER A 98 -20.16 7.26 30.99
C SER A 98 -20.19 8.75 30.60
N ASP A 99 -19.23 9.20 29.82
CA ASP A 99 -19.15 10.60 29.40
C ASP A 99 -18.42 10.66 28.06
N TYR A 100 -18.95 11.42 27.11
CA TYR A 100 -18.48 11.53 25.72
C TYR A 100 -17.12 12.25 25.62
N ASP A 101 -16.34 12.23 26.70
CA ASP A 101 -15.12 12.98 26.88
C ASP A 101 -13.91 12.09 26.61
N ILE A 102 -13.03 12.61 25.76
CA ILE A 102 -11.94 11.84 25.15
C ILE A 102 -10.84 11.70 26.17
N THR A 103 -10.60 10.49 26.62
CA THR A 103 -9.73 10.29 27.76
C THR A 103 -8.27 10.29 27.31
N GLN A 104 -7.92 9.54 26.26
CA GLN A 104 -6.53 9.41 25.78
C GLN A 104 -6.45 9.01 24.30
N MET A 105 -5.53 9.63 23.55
CA MET A 105 -5.07 9.15 22.24
C MET A 105 -3.91 8.17 22.43
N LYS A 106 -3.97 7.03 21.73
CA LYS A 106 -2.90 6.03 21.73
C LYS A 106 -2.38 5.76 20.32
N PRO A 107 -1.06 5.52 20.17
CA PRO A 107 -0.49 5.04 18.92
C PRO A 107 -0.98 3.61 18.65
N CYS A 108 -1.12 3.26 17.39
CA CYS A 108 -1.53 1.92 16.99
C CYS A 108 -0.36 0.95 17.05
N THR A 109 -0.53 -0.17 17.74
CA THR A 109 0.46 -1.25 17.84
C THR A 109 0.31 -2.29 16.74
N SER A 110 -0.89 -2.42 16.18
CA SER A 110 -1.18 -3.32 15.07
C SER A 110 -2.32 -2.77 14.21
N PHE A 111 -2.33 -3.17 12.94
CA PHE A 111 -3.25 -2.70 11.92
C PHE A 111 -4.10 -3.85 11.36
N ILE A 112 -5.32 -3.52 10.96
CA ILE A 112 -6.24 -4.40 10.25
C ILE A 112 -6.42 -3.81 8.85
N PHE A 113 -6.02 -4.59 7.85
CA PHE A 113 -6.05 -4.21 6.44
C PHE A 113 -7.27 -4.82 5.74
N ASP A 114 -7.88 -4.05 4.85
CA ASP A 114 -8.94 -4.53 3.97
C ASP A 114 -8.35 -5.37 2.83
N ARG A 115 -8.75 -6.65 2.77
CA ARG A 115 -8.26 -7.64 1.80
C ARG A 115 -9.22 -7.90 0.64
N THR A 116 -10.20 -7.03 0.42
CA THR A 116 -11.18 -7.17 -0.67
C THR A 116 -10.55 -7.23 -2.06
N TYR A 117 -9.55 -6.40 -2.33
CA TYR A 117 -8.90 -6.29 -3.65
C TYR A 117 -7.47 -6.84 -3.71
N HIS A 118 -6.76 -6.82 -2.58
CA HIS A 118 -5.36 -7.26 -2.49
C HIS A 118 -5.19 -8.22 -1.33
N GLN A 119 -4.53 -9.37 -1.58
CA GLN A 119 -4.22 -10.31 -0.52
C GLN A 119 -3.07 -9.82 0.37
N SER A 120 -2.08 -9.14 -0.19
CA SER A 120 -1.00 -8.46 0.53
C SER A 120 -0.46 -7.32 -0.33
N THR A 121 0.05 -6.27 0.31
CA THR A 121 0.76 -5.19 -0.39
C THR A 121 2.05 -4.83 0.33
N LEU A 122 3.00 -4.25 -0.41
CA LEU A 122 4.30 -3.84 0.15
C LEU A 122 4.12 -2.76 1.22
N VAL A 123 3.05 -1.97 1.11
CA VAL A 123 2.66 -0.99 2.12
C VAL A 123 2.30 -1.66 3.45
N GLU A 124 1.64 -2.82 3.44
CA GLU A 124 1.36 -3.58 4.66
C GLU A 124 2.65 -4.02 5.36
N GLU A 125 3.63 -4.52 4.59
CA GLU A 125 4.90 -4.98 5.14
C GLU A 125 5.72 -3.83 5.75
N VAL A 126 5.78 -2.67 5.07
CA VAL A 126 6.48 -1.48 5.58
C VAL A 126 5.81 -0.90 6.82
N LEU A 127 4.48 -1.01 6.96
CA LEU A 127 3.74 -0.52 8.13
C LEU A 127 3.89 -1.40 9.37
N LEU A 128 4.38 -2.63 9.22
CA LEU A 128 4.62 -3.57 10.32
C LEU A 128 6.06 -3.51 10.88
N PHE A 129 6.96 -2.71 10.27
CA PHE A 129 8.30 -2.41 10.76
C PHE A 129 8.35 -1.07 11.52
#